data_AF-C1L7L6-F1
#
_entry.id   AF-C1L7L6-F1
#
_cell.length_a   1.000
_cell.length_b   1.000
_cell.length_c   1.000
_cell.angle_alpha   90.00
_cell.angle_beta   90.00
_cell.angle_gamma   90.00
#
_symmetry.space_group_name_H-M   'P 1'
#
loop_
_entity.id
_entity.type
_entity.pdbx_description
1 polymer ?
#
loop_
_entity_poly.entity_id
_entity_poly.type
_entity_poly.pdbx_seq_one_letter_code
_entity_poly.pdbx_strand_id
1 'polypeptide(L)'
;MNIVRILRNSKNQCIQWHKHDHEDVNQFCGPLIADYENAAVNYYIKYGELHHSANVTEVFMKQKHRMLWERRHGPVGQEGEERKKLAAAAEEAVKEKNSVSRLREFGFRRYVPKEVHL
;
A
#
# COMPACT_ATOMS: atom_id res chain seq x y z
N MET A 1 2.80 -4.73 23.31
CA MET A 1 1.72 -4.16 22.48
C MET A 1 2.39 -3.30 21.40
N ASN A 2 2.17 -3.57 20.11
CA ASN A 2 2.78 -2.83 18.99
C ASN A 2 1.63 -2.31 18.10
N ILE A 3 1.59 -1.00 17.83
CA ILE A 3 0.52 -0.34 17.05
C ILE A 3 0.40 -0.96 15.65
N VAL A 4 1.53 -1.26 15.01
CA VAL A 4 1.55 -1.91 13.67
C VAL A 4 0.89 -3.28 13.72
N ARG A 5 1.04 -4.02 14.83
CA ARG A 5 0.39 -5.33 15.01
C ARG A 5 -1.13 -5.19 15.15
N ILE A 6 -1.62 -4.14 15.80
CA ILE A 6 -3.06 -3.87 15.93
C ILE A 6 -3.64 -3.60 14.53
N LEU A 7 -3.05 -2.67 13.79
CA LEU A 7 -3.49 -2.31 12.44
C LEU A 7 -3.44 -3.51 11.49
N ARG A 8 -2.41 -4.36 11.60
CA ARG A 8 -2.33 -5.61 10.85
C ARG A 8 -3.50 -6.54 11.15
N ASN A 9 -3.85 -6.70 12.42
CA ASN A 9 -4.96 -7.55 12.82
C ASN A 9 -6.30 -7.00 12.32
N SER A 10 -6.54 -5.70 12.45
CA SER A 10 -7.74 -5.03 11.95
C SER A 10 -7.88 -5.20 10.43
N LYS A 11 -6.81 -4.97 9.68
CA LYS A 11 -6.76 -5.20 8.23
C LYS A 11 -7.10 -6.65 7.89
N ASN A 12 -6.43 -7.60 8.54
CA ASN A 12 -6.63 -9.02 8.26
C ASN A 12 -8.05 -9.50 8.59
N GLN A 13 -8.66 -8.98 9.65
CA GLN A 13 -10.05 -9.30 10.01
C GLN A 13 -11.03 -8.79 8.94
N CYS A 14 -10.85 -7.56 8.45
CA CYS A 14 -11.68 -7.02 7.38
C CYS A 14 -11.56 -7.85 6.10
N ILE A 15 -10.32 -8.15 5.67
CA ILE A 15 -10.08 -8.95 4.46
C ILE A 15 -10.69 -10.35 4.63
N GLN A 16 -10.55 -10.97 5.79
CA GLN A 16 -11.09 -12.30 6.06
C GLN A 16 -12.63 -12.31 6.00
N TRP A 17 -13.29 -11.24 6.44
CA TRP A 17 -14.74 -11.12 6.39
C TRP A 17 -15.25 -10.99 4.94
N HIS A 18 -14.57 -10.18 4.12
CA HIS A 18 -14.97 -9.91 2.74
C HIS A 18 -14.32 -10.82 1.70
N LYS A 19 -13.62 -11.88 2.10
CA LYS A 19 -12.76 -12.73 1.22
C LYS A 19 -13.43 -13.33 -0.03
N HIS A 20 -14.76 -13.39 -0.07
CA HIS A 20 -15.51 -13.97 -1.18
C HIS A 20 -15.73 -13.00 -2.34
N ASP A 21 -15.53 -11.70 -2.12
CA ASP A 21 -15.76 -10.64 -3.09
C ASP A 21 -14.56 -9.67 -3.10
N HIS A 22 -13.80 -9.67 -4.20
CA HIS A 22 -12.65 -8.77 -4.35
C HIS A 22 -13.04 -7.29 -4.41
N GLU A 23 -14.24 -6.97 -4.88
CA GLU A 23 -14.73 -5.60 -5.02
C GLU A 23 -15.07 -5.02 -3.63
N ASP A 24 -15.73 -5.83 -2.79
CA ASP A 24 -16.01 -5.50 -1.39
C ASP A 24 -14.72 -5.27 -0.57
N VAL A 25 -13.69 -6.11 -0.76
CA VAL A 25 -12.42 -5.95 -0.03
C VAL A 25 -11.81 -4.58 -0.31
N ASN A 26 -11.80 -4.14 -1.57
CA ASN A 26 -11.23 -2.84 -1.93
C ASN A 26 -12.06 -1.68 -1.39
N GLN A 27 -13.39 -1.79 -1.47
CA GLN A 27 -14.31 -0.73 -1.03
C GLN A 27 -14.32 -0.55 0.49
N PHE A 28 -14.38 -1.65 1.25
CA PHE A 28 -14.53 -1.60 2.71
C PHE A 28 -13.20 -1.67 3.45
N CYS A 29 -12.23 -2.47 2.98
CA CYS A 29 -10.96 -2.64 3.67
C CYS A 29 -9.87 -1.67 3.18
N GLY A 30 -10.10 -0.91 2.10
CA GLY A 30 -9.15 0.07 1.55
C GLY A 30 -8.53 1.01 2.60
N PRO A 31 -9.32 1.69 3.44
CA PRO A 31 -8.77 2.57 4.48
C PRO A 31 -7.89 1.84 5.50
N LEU A 32 -8.30 0.64 5.95
CA LEU A 32 -7.54 -0.17 6.91
C LEU A 32 -6.21 -0.68 6.32
N ILE A 33 -6.21 -0.99 5.01
CA ILE A 33 -5.00 -1.36 4.29
C ILE A 33 -4.05 -0.17 4.25
N ALA A 34 -4.54 1.01 3.84
CA ALA A 34 -3.74 2.23 3.76
C ALA A 34 -3.15 2.64 5.13
N ASP A 35 -3.95 2.59 6.20
CA ASP A 35 -3.47 2.89 7.56
C ASP A 35 -2.38 1.92 8.02
N TYR A 36 -2.54 0.63 7.75
CA TYR A 36 -1.52 -0.37 8.05
C TYR A 36 -0.23 -0.13 7.26
N GLU A 37 -0.33 0.13 5.96
CA GLU A 37 0.82 0.38 5.09
C GLU A 37 1.58 1.64 5.51
N ASN A 38 0.87 2.73 5.75
CA ASN A 38 1.44 3.98 6.24
C ASN A 38 2.15 3.78 7.60
N ALA A 39 1.51 3.07 8.53
CA ALA A 39 2.11 2.79 9.83
C ALA A 39 3.33 1.87 9.73
N ALA A 40 3.28 0.85 8.87
CA ALA A 40 4.39 -0.07 8.64
C ALA A 40 5.61 0.63 8.03
N VAL A 41 5.40 1.48 7.03
CA VAL A 41 6.44 2.31 6.40
C VAL A 41 7.04 3.27 7.43
N ASN A 42 6.21 3.97 8.20
CA ASN A 42 6.67 4.89 9.24
C ASN A 42 7.47 4.19 10.35
N TYR A 43 7.07 2.98 10.73
CA TYR A 43 7.82 2.17 11.69
C TYR A 43 9.18 1.77 11.14
N TYR A 44 9.25 1.32 9.88
CA TYR A 44 10.50 0.92 9.24
C TYR A 44 11.47 2.10 9.07
N ILE A 45 10.97 3.27 8.66
CA ILE A 45 11.78 4.48 8.55
C ILE A 45 12.46 4.80 9.88
N LYS A 46 11.74 4.68 11.00
CA LYS A 46 12.28 5.00 12.33
C LYS A 46 13.16 3.90 12.91
N TYR A 47 12.72 2.65 12.86
CA TYR A 47 13.33 1.55 13.63
C TYR A 47 13.84 0.40 12.77
N GLY A 48 13.59 0.41 11.46
CA GLY A 48 14.12 -0.61 10.54
C GLY A 48 15.65 -0.60 10.49
N GLU A 49 16.25 -1.76 10.23
CA GLU A 49 17.70 -1.94 10.03
C GLU A 49 18.58 -1.54 11.22
N LEU A 50 17.98 -1.23 12.37
CA LEU A 50 18.72 -1.05 13.62
C LEU A 50 19.11 -2.40 14.19
N HIS A 51 20.25 -2.44 14.87
CA HIS A 51 20.69 -3.64 15.58
C HIS A 51 19.78 -3.93 16.79
N HIS A 52 19.74 -5.18 17.23
CA HIS A 52 18.91 -5.57 18.39
C HIS A 52 19.29 -4.84 19.69
N SER A 53 20.56 -4.41 19.80
CA SER A 53 21.10 -3.64 20.92
C SER A 53 21.16 -2.13 20.64
N ALA A 54 20.41 -1.63 19.66
CA ALA A 54 20.45 -0.23 19.27
C ALA A 54 19.92 0.69 20.37
N ASN A 55 20.64 1.78 20.60
CA ASN A 55 20.30 2.79 21.59
C ASN A 55 19.59 3.99 20.97
N VAL A 56 19.01 4.83 21.82
CA VAL A 56 18.31 6.07 21.41
C VAL A 56 19.22 6.98 20.58
N THR A 57 20.53 6.99 20.85
CA THR A 57 21.52 7.75 20.09
C THR A 57 21.60 7.30 18.62
N GLU A 58 21.52 5.99 18.35
CA GLU A 58 21.56 5.47 16.98
C GLU A 58 20.28 5.81 16.21
N VAL A 59 19.12 5.70 16.88
CA VAL A 59 17.83 6.14 16.34
C VAL A 59 17.89 7.63 15.96
N PHE A 60 18.45 8.47 16.84
CA PHE A 60 18.63 9.89 16.59
C PHE A 60 19.56 10.17 15.40
N MET A 61 20.66 9.42 15.26
CA MET A 61 21.58 9.57 14.12
C MET A 61 20.92 9.16 12.81
N LYS A 62 20.09 8.11 12.80
CA LYS A 62 19.27 7.73 11.64
C LYS A 62 18.31 8.85 11.24
N GLN A 63 17.59 9.43 12.21
CA GLN A 63 16.69 10.56 11.97
C GLN A 63 17.45 11.77 11.39
N LYS A 64 18.61 12.10 11.97
CA LYS A 64 19.48 13.18 11.46
C LYS A 64 19.94 12.92 10.03
N HIS A 65 20.34 11.69 9.71
CA HIS A 65 20.74 11.31 8.36
C HIS A 65 19.61 11.53 7.35
N ARG A 66 18.38 11.12 7.68
CA ARG A 66 17.19 11.38 6.86
C ARG A 66 16.98 12.88 6.62
N MET A 67 17.01 13.71 7.66
CA MET A 67 16.81 15.15 7.53
C MET A 67 17.90 15.81 6.66
N LEU A 68 19.16 15.39 6.79
CA LEU A 68 20.25 15.89 5.96
C LEU A 68 20.14 15.44 4.50
N TRP A 69 19.62 14.23 4.26
CA TRP A 69 19.32 13.76 2.91
C TRP A 69 18.19 14.57 2.28
N GLU A 70 17.10 14.80 3.03
CA GLU A 70 15.94 15.57 2.57
C GLU A 70 16.28 17.01 2.23
N ARG A 71 17.18 17.62 3.02
CA ARG A 71 17.69 18.96 2.72
C ARG A 71 18.43 19.04 1.38
N ARG A 72 19.04 17.94 0.92
CA ARG A 72 19.87 17.90 -0.30
C ARG A 72 19.09 17.48 -1.54
N HIS A 73 18.18 16.52 -1.40
CA HIS A 73 17.50 15.89 -2.54
C HIS A 73 15.98 16.15 -2.55
N GLY A 74 15.45 16.85 -1.55
CA GLY A 74 14.01 17.01 -1.37
C GLY A 74 13.39 15.88 -0.53
N PRO A 75 12.06 15.93 -0.30
CA PRO A 75 11.38 14.98 0.57
C PRO A 75 11.48 13.54 0.04
N VAL A 76 11.82 12.60 0.93
CA VAL A 76 11.95 11.18 0.60
C VAL A 76 10.60 10.65 0.08
N GLY A 77 10.60 10.12 -1.15
CA GLY A 77 9.44 9.47 -1.75
C GLY A 77 8.70 10.28 -2.81
N GLN A 78 8.95 11.60 -2.95
CA GLN A 78 8.30 12.40 -4.00
C GLN A 78 8.71 11.95 -5.41
N GLU A 79 9.98 11.61 -5.64
CA GLU A 79 10.41 11.10 -6.95
C GLU A 79 9.70 9.78 -7.32
N GLY A 80 9.39 8.95 -6.33
CA GLY A 80 8.63 7.71 -6.52
C GLY A 80 7.15 7.95 -6.77
N GLU A 81 6.55 8.96 -6.10
CA GLU A 81 5.16 9.34 -6.31
C GLU A 81 4.95 10.00 -7.67
N GLU A 82 5.84 10.90 -8.09
CA GLU A 82 5.89 11.48 -9.42
C GLU A 82 6.06 10.39 -10.48
N ARG A 83 7.01 9.46 -10.31
CA ARG A 83 7.16 8.31 -11.21
C ARG A 83 5.92 7.41 -11.25
N LYS A 84 5.23 7.20 -10.12
CA LYS A 84 3.98 6.44 -10.06
C LYS A 84 2.84 7.17 -10.76
N LYS A 85 2.72 8.49 -10.61
CA LYS A 85 1.75 9.32 -11.33
C LYS A 85 2.01 9.29 -12.84
N LEU A 86 3.28 9.41 -13.24
CA LEU A 86 3.70 9.31 -14.63
C LEU A 86 3.45 7.90 -15.20
N ALA A 87 3.72 6.84 -14.42
CA ALA A 87 3.45 5.46 -14.81
C ALA A 87 1.95 5.16 -14.90
N ALA A 88 1.14 5.66 -13.96
CA ALA A 88 -0.32 5.53 -14.00
C ALA A 88 -0.92 6.28 -15.19
N ALA A 89 -0.45 7.51 -15.46
CA ALA A 89 -0.83 8.27 -16.66
C ALA A 89 -0.41 7.55 -17.95
N ALA A 90 0.76 6.89 -17.96
CA ALA A 90 1.20 6.08 -19.08
C ALA A 90 0.34 4.81 -19.25
N GLU A 91 -0.04 4.12 -18.16
CA GLU A 91 -0.94 2.96 -18.19
C GLU A 91 -2.36 3.34 -18.66
N GLU A 92 -2.89 4.48 -18.22
CA GLU A 92 -4.16 5.03 -18.69
C GLU A 92 -4.10 5.34 -20.20
N ALA A 93 -3.02 5.95 -20.68
CA ALA A 93 -2.79 6.21 -22.10
C ALA A 93 -2.64 4.92 -22.95
N VAL A 94 -2.19 3.82 -22.34
CA VAL A 94 -2.10 2.49 -22.99
C VAL A 94 -3.48 1.80 -23.03
N LYS A 95 -4.30 1.95 -21.98
CA LYS A 95 -5.68 1.41 -21.92
C LYS A 95 -6.59 2.02 -22.99
N GLU A 96 -6.44 3.32 -23.26
CA GLU A 96 -7.25 4.03 -24.26
C GLU A 96 -6.99 3.55 -25.70
N LYS A 97 -5.78 3.05 -25.98
CA LYS A 97 -5.34 2.67 -27.34
C LYS A 97 -5.54 1.20 -27.71
N ASN A 98 -5.92 0.34 -26.77
CA ASN A 98 -5.91 -1.11 -27.00
C ASN A 98 -7.33 -1.69 -26.93
N SER A 99 -8.06 -1.59 -28.06
CA SER A 99 -9.39 -2.19 -28.26
C SER A 99 -9.43 -3.71 -28.00
N VAL A 100 -8.26 -4.36 -28.04
CA VAL A 100 -8.07 -5.79 -27.77
C VAL A 100 -8.17 -6.14 -26.28
N SER A 101 -7.83 -5.24 -25.34
CA SER A 101 -7.96 -5.51 -23.90
C SER A 101 -9.42 -5.51 -23.42
N ARG A 102 -10.29 -4.67 -24.00
CA ARG A 102 -11.73 -4.65 -23.69
C ARG A 102 -12.43 -5.95 -24.08
N LEU A 103 -11.96 -6.63 -25.13
CA LEU A 103 -12.48 -7.94 -25.56
C LEU A 103 -12.04 -9.10 -24.64
N ARG A 104 -10.91 -8.97 -23.92
CA ARG A 104 -10.45 -9.97 -22.94
C ARG A 104 -11.20 -9.91 -21.61
N GLU A 105 -11.71 -8.73 -21.21
CA GLU A 105 -12.54 -8.56 -20.01
C GLU A 105 -13.92 -9.24 -20.15
N PHE A 106 -14.47 -9.30 -21.36
CA PHE A 106 -15.76 -9.96 -21.64
C PHE A 106 -15.72 -11.50 -21.52
N GLY A 107 -14.53 -12.12 -21.57
CA GLY A 107 -14.40 -13.56 -21.79
C GLY A 107 -14.48 -14.46 -20.57
N PHE A 108 -14.18 -13.99 -19.34
CA PHE A 108 -13.93 -14.93 -18.23
C PHE A 108 -14.12 -14.38 -16.81
N ARG A 109 -15.19 -13.63 -16.55
CA ARG A 109 -15.57 -13.30 -15.16
C ARG A 109 -17.04 -13.64 -14.91
N ARG A 110 -17.32 -14.93 -14.67
CA ARG A 110 -18.59 -15.35 -14.04
C ARG A 110 -18.53 -14.93 -12.57
N TYR A 111 -18.88 -13.67 -12.31
CA TYR A 111 -19.19 -13.21 -10.98
C TYR A 111 -20.60 -13.68 -10.63
N VAL A 112 -20.73 -14.60 -9.67
CA VAL A 112 -22.04 -15.08 -9.21
C VAL A 112 -22.47 -14.17 -8.05
N PRO A 113 -23.60 -13.45 -8.17
CA PRO A 113 -24.11 -12.60 -7.10
C PRO A 113 -24.41 -13.38 -5.81
N LYS A 114 -24.28 -12.74 -4.65
CA LYS A 114 -24.58 -13.32 -3.32
C LYS A 114 -25.96 -13.97 -3.21
N GLU A 115 -26.92 -13.55 -4.04
CA GLU A 115 -28.29 -14.05 -4.10
C GLU A 115 -28.42 -15.51 -4.58
N VAL A 116 -27.36 -16.08 -5.16
CA VAL A 116 -27.35 -17.43 -5.72
C VAL A 116 -26.63 -18.45 -4.81
N HIS A 117 -26.01 -17.97 -3.73
CA HIS A 117 -25.44 -18.82 -2.68
C HIS A 117 -26.49 -19.07 -1.58
N LEU A 118 -27.41 -20.01 -1.84
CA LEU A 118 -28.28 -20.66 -0.85
C LEU A 118 -27.53 -21.76 -0.09
#